data_AF-A0A916I588-F1
#
_entry.id   AF-A0A916I588-F1
#
_cell.length_a   1.000
_cell.length_b   1.000
_cell.length_c   1.000
_cell.angle_alpha   90.00
_cell.angle_beta   90.00
_cell.angle_gamma   90.00
#
_symmetry.space_group_name_H-M   'P 1'
#
loop_
_entity.id
_entity.type
_entity.pdbx_description
1 polymer ?
#
loop_
_entity_poly.entity_id
_entity_poly.type
_entity_poly.pdbx_seq_one_letter_code
_entity_poly.pdbx_strand_id
1 'polypeptide(L)'
;MEIILAIVVASAVIFFGALISMGNERQRRAIDNLREQTVLWAMQDLRIKRERLARDVRVDDPLSWLNSLVTKLCGYDLNLQVKEAFDEPRALVCVTRDGTGKFVFSPLSPTEIRQMNRNRHSRLSQYGDRHPLLSLPRQFTAHEFSVLNSNIVFDLELPLAWQGLTHQETLQMEQLWMYNLT
;
A
#
# COMPACT_ATOMS: atom_id res chain seq x y z
N MET A 1 -10.00 31.52 70.30
CA MET A 1 -9.17 30.43 69.74
C MET A 1 -9.79 29.81 68.49
N GLU A 2 -11.09 29.51 68.50
CA GLU A 2 -11.77 28.83 67.38
C GLU A 2 -11.72 29.59 66.04
N ILE A 3 -11.91 30.91 66.06
CA ILE A 3 -11.87 31.74 64.83
C ILE A 3 -10.48 31.71 64.17
N ILE A 4 -9.41 31.73 64.98
CA ILE A 4 -8.03 31.68 64.47
C ILE A 4 -7.77 30.32 63.82
N LEU A 5 -8.24 29.23 64.44
CA LEU A 5 -8.12 27.89 63.90
C LEU A 5 -8.90 27.71 62.59
N ALA A 6 -10.11 28.26 62.51
CA ALA A 6 -10.92 28.24 61.29
C ALA A 6 -10.25 28.98 60.11
N ILE A 7 -9.65 30.15 60.38
CA ILE A 7 -8.92 30.91 59.36
C ILE A 7 -7.70 30.14 58.86
N VAL A 8 -6.95 29.51 59.77
CA VAL A 8 -5.77 28.70 59.40
C VAL A 8 -6.17 27.52 58.52
N VAL A 9 -7.21 26.78 58.90
CA VAL A 9 -7.70 25.64 58.09
C VAL A 9 -8.19 26.10 56.72
N ALA A 10 -8.97 27.19 56.65
CA ALA A 10 -9.45 27.74 55.38
C ALA A 10 -8.29 28.16 54.46
N SER A 11 -7.28 28.83 55.02
CA SER A 11 -6.08 29.24 54.27
C SER A 11 -5.28 28.04 53.74
N ALA A 12 -5.14 26.98 54.54
CA ALA A 12 -4.42 25.78 54.13
C ALA A 12 -5.15 25.05 52.99
N VAL A 13 -6.48 24.91 53.07
CA VAL A 13 -7.29 24.27 52.02
C VAL A 13 -7.18 25.04 50.70
N ILE A 14 -7.25 26.38 50.73
CA ILE A 14 -7.09 27.20 49.53
C ILE A 14 -5.69 27.02 48.94
N PHE A 15 -4.65 27.03 49.78
CA PHE A 15 -3.27 26.89 49.35
C PHE A 15 -3.00 25.51 48.73
N PHE A 16 -3.47 24.43 49.36
CA PHE A 16 -3.37 23.08 48.83
C PHE A 16 -4.17 22.91 47.54
N GLY A 17 -5.37 23.49 47.44
CA GLY A 17 -6.17 23.48 46.22
C GLY A 17 -5.46 24.15 45.05
N ALA A 18 -4.83 25.31 45.29
CA ALA A 18 -4.04 26.02 44.27
C ALA A 18 -2.81 25.22 43.84
N LEU A 19 -2.09 24.59 44.78
CA LEU A 19 -0.92 23.75 44.52
C LEU A 19 -1.27 22.51 43.68
N ILE A 20 -2.35 21.81 44.03
CA ILE A 20 -2.82 20.63 43.28
C ILE A 20 -3.25 21.03 41.87
N SER A 21 -4.00 22.14 41.72
CA SER A 21 -4.42 22.64 40.42
C SER A 21 -3.23 22.99 39.51
N MET A 22 -2.23 23.69 40.05
CA MET A 22 -1.00 24.01 39.32
C MET A 22 -0.17 22.77 38.98
N GLY A 23 -0.11 21.79 39.89
CA GLY A 23 0.57 20.52 39.69
C GLY A 23 -0.06 19.70 38.56
N ASN A 24 -1.39 19.58 38.56
CA ASN A 24 -2.13 18.87 37.52
C ASN A 24 -1.91 19.47 36.14
N GLU A 25 -1.91 20.81 36.03
CA GLU A 25 -1.67 21.47 34.75
C GLU A 25 -0.25 21.24 34.22
N ARG A 26 0.76 21.26 35.11
CA ARG A 26 2.15 20.94 34.73
C ARG A 26 2.31 19.48 34.32
N GLN A 27 1.69 18.55 35.06
CA GLN A 27 1.72 17.13 34.73
C GLN A 27 1.03 16.84 33.40
N ARG A 28 -0.14 17.46 33.16
CA ARG A 28 -0.87 17.34 31.90
C ARG A 28 -0.01 17.77 30.71
N ARG A 29 0.63 18.95 30.80
CA ARG A 29 1.54 19.44 29.75
C ARG A 29 2.73 18.52 29.53
N ALA A 30 3.30 17.96 30.60
CA ALA A 30 4.40 17.00 30.48
C ALA A 30 3.97 15.72 29.75
N ILE A 31 2.78 15.19 30.06
CA ILE A 31 2.21 14.02 29.40
C ILE A 31 1.91 14.30 27.92
N ASP A 32 1.31 15.45 27.62
CA ASP A 32 0.99 15.85 26.25
C ASP A 32 2.26 15.96 25.39
N ASN A 33 3.30 16.62 25.91
CA ASN A 33 4.60 16.71 25.23
C ASN A 33 5.26 15.35 25.02
N LEU A 34 5.19 14.45 26.01
CA LEU A 34 5.73 13.09 25.88
C LEU A 34 4.98 12.28 24.83
N ARG A 35 3.64 12.42 24.77
CA ARG A 35 2.82 11.75 23.77
C ARG A 35 3.22 12.18 22.36
N GLU A 36 3.36 13.48 22.13
CA GLU A 36 3.79 14.01 20.83
C GLU A 36 5.17 13.49 20.43
N GLN A 37 6.14 13.53 21.35
CA GLN A 37 7.48 12.99 21.11
C GLN A 37 7.47 11.49 20.80
N THR A 38 6.63 10.71 21.50
CA THR A 38 6.50 9.27 21.27
C THR A 38 5.94 8.96 19.88
N VAL A 39 4.94 9.73 19.43
CA VAL A 39 4.36 9.58 18.09
C VAL A 39 5.37 9.92 17.01
N LEU A 40 6.09 11.05 17.16
CA LEU A 40 7.14 11.45 16.23
C LEU A 40 8.26 10.40 16.16
N TRP A 41 8.71 9.92 17.31
CA TRP A 41 9.72 8.87 17.39
C TRP A 41 9.24 7.57 16.72
N ALA A 42 8.00 7.14 16.96
CA ALA A 42 7.45 5.93 16.35
C ALA A 42 7.36 6.03 14.82
N MET A 43 6.94 7.18 14.29
CA MET A 43 6.92 7.41 12.83
C MET A 43 8.32 7.38 12.22
N GLN A 44 9.29 7.99 12.90
CA GLN A 44 10.67 8.02 12.43
C GLN A 44 11.33 6.63 12.50
N ASP A 45 11.05 5.87 13.55
CA ASP A 45 11.51 4.49 13.68
C ASP A 45 10.95 3.59 12.57
N LEU A 46 9.64 3.68 12.28
CA LEU A 46 9.03 2.97 11.15
C LEU A 46 9.67 3.37 9.81
N ARG A 47 9.93 4.66 9.61
CA ARG A 47 10.60 5.15 8.40
C ARG A 47 12.01 4.57 8.25
N ILE A 48 12.82 4.59 9.32
CA ILE A 48 14.18 4.03 9.29
C ILE A 48 14.15 2.53 9.00
N LYS A 49 13.23 1.81 9.65
CA LYS A 49 13.02 0.38 9.38
C LYS A 49 12.63 0.14 7.92
N ARG A 50 11.77 0.99 7.36
CA ARG A 50 11.36 0.91 5.96
C ARG A 50 12.51 1.18 4.98
N GLU A 51 13.32 2.18 5.26
CA GLU A 51 14.52 2.50 4.45
C GLU A 51 15.58 1.39 4.53
N ARG A 52 15.69 0.67 5.64
CA ARG A 52 16.53 -0.54 5.72
C ARG A 52 15.99 -1.64 4.83
N LEU A 53 14.69 -1.95 4.93
CA LEU A 53 14.05 -2.94 4.06
C LEU A 53 14.22 -2.58 2.57
N ALA A 54 14.06 -1.30 2.20
CA ALA A 54 14.25 -0.86 0.82
C ALA A 54 15.67 -1.08 0.27
N ARG A 55 16.70 -1.11 1.14
CA ARG A 55 18.08 -1.43 0.72
C ARG A 55 18.34 -2.93 0.63
N ASP A 56 17.62 -3.73 1.41
CA ASP A 56 17.84 -5.17 1.52
C ASP A 56 16.97 -5.98 0.55
N VAL A 57 15.84 -5.42 0.11
CA VAL A 57 14.92 -6.07 -0.84
C VAL A 57 15.62 -6.27 -2.19
N ARG A 58 15.63 -7.53 -2.63
CA ARG A 58 16.09 -7.94 -3.96
C ARG A 58 15.12 -8.96 -4.51
N VAL A 59 14.90 -8.91 -5.82
CA VAL A 59 14.08 -9.88 -6.55
C VAL A 59 15.03 -10.59 -7.52
N ASP A 60 15.49 -11.78 -7.16
CA ASP A 60 16.46 -12.55 -7.95
C ASP A 60 15.80 -13.15 -9.20
N ASP A 61 14.58 -13.68 -9.08
CA ASP A 61 13.77 -14.20 -10.18
C ASP A 61 12.38 -13.56 -10.18
N PRO A 62 12.15 -12.54 -11.04
CA PRO A 62 10.88 -11.84 -11.16
C PRO A 62 9.69 -12.72 -11.55
N LEU A 63 9.92 -13.78 -12.33
CA LEU A 63 8.85 -14.66 -12.82
C LEU A 63 8.44 -15.64 -11.74
N SER A 64 9.41 -16.18 -10.99
CA SER A 64 9.15 -16.98 -9.79
C SER A 64 8.44 -16.16 -8.70
N TRP A 65 8.80 -14.89 -8.52
CA TRP A 65 8.10 -13.98 -7.61
C TRP A 65 6.63 -13.81 -7.99
N LEU A 66 6.34 -13.53 -9.28
CA LEU A 66 4.97 -13.38 -9.77
C LEU A 66 4.17 -14.69 -9.62
N ASN A 67 4.77 -15.83 -9.95
CA ASN A 67 4.17 -17.15 -9.75
C ASN A 67 3.85 -17.40 -8.26
N SER A 68 4.74 -17.00 -7.36
CA SER A 68 4.52 -17.16 -5.91
C SER A 68 3.32 -16.34 -5.42
N LEU A 69 3.13 -15.11 -5.93
CA LEU A 69 1.97 -14.29 -5.60
C LEU A 69 0.66 -14.91 -6.09
N VAL A 70 0.67 -15.38 -7.33
CA VAL A 70 -0.50 -15.96 -7.98
C VAL A 70 -0.85 -17.30 -7.34
N THR A 71 0.14 -18.11 -6.98
CA THR A 71 -0.05 -19.39 -6.26
C THR A 71 -0.70 -19.17 -4.90
N LYS A 72 -0.32 -18.14 -4.15
CA LYS A 72 -0.96 -17.79 -2.88
C LYS A 72 -2.43 -17.46 -3.04
N LEU A 73 -2.81 -16.83 -4.16
CA LEU A 73 -4.18 -16.39 -4.41
C LEU A 73 -5.06 -17.50 -4.98
N CYS A 74 -4.55 -18.27 -5.95
CA CYS A 74 -5.30 -19.33 -6.62
C CYS A 74 -5.26 -20.66 -5.85
N GLY A 75 -4.26 -20.86 -4.98
CA GLY A 75 -4.06 -22.08 -4.19
C GLY A 75 -3.34 -23.21 -4.96
N TYR A 76 -2.95 -22.98 -6.21
CA TYR A 76 -2.20 -23.92 -7.05
C TYR A 76 -1.21 -23.17 -7.96
N ASP A 77 -0.14 -23.84 -8.35
CA ASP A 77 0.92 -23.26 -9.18
C ASP A 77 0.48 -23.19 -10.65
N LEU A 78 0.34 -21.96 -11.14
CA LEU A 78 -0.12 -21.66 -12.50
C LEU A 78 1.02 -21.69 -13.54
N ASN A 79 2.29 -21.80 -13.11
CA ASN A 79 3.47 -21.85 -13.99
C ASN A 79 3.38 -20.85 -15.14
N LEU A 80 3.28 -19.56 -14.80
CA LEU A 80 3.04 -18.48 -15.76
C LEU A 80 4.26 -18.26 -16.66
N GLN A 81 3.97 -17.95 -17.93
CA GLN A 81 4.94 -17.46 -18.89
C GLN A 81 4.52 -16.08 -19.39
N VAL A 82 5.46 -15.14 -19.42
CA VAL A 82 5.23 -13.81 -19.99
C VAL A 82 5.14 -13.93 -21.50
N LYS A 83 4.01 -13.53 -22.07
CA LYS A 83 3.78 -13.53 -23.51
C LYS A 83 4.11 -12.16 -24.11
N GLU A 84 3.52 -11.10 -23.56
CA GLU A 84 3.63 -9.73 -24.08
C GLU A 84 3.63 -8.73 -22.92
N ALA A 85 4.43 -7.69 -23.05
CA ALA A 85 4.43 -6.52 -22.17
C ALA A 85 4.01 -5.28 -22.96
N PHE A 86 3.22 -4.42 -22.34
CA PHE A 86 2.70 -3.18 -22.91
C PHE A 86 2.99 -2.02 -21.96
N ASP A 87 3.29 -0.86 -22.55
CA ASP A 87 3.82 0.30 -21.83
C ASP A 87 2.72 1.33 -21.54
N GLU A 88 1.81 1.51 -22.50
CA GLU A 88 0.74 2.50 -22.45
C GLU A 88 -0.60 1.92 -22.90
N PRO A 89 -1.53 1.64 -21.96
CA PRO A 89 -1.35 1.55 -20.49
C PRO A 89 -0.58 0.31 -20.04
N ARG A 90 0.25 0.44 -18.99
CA ARG A 90 1.08 -0.66 -18.47
C ARG A 90 0.30 -1.95 -18.24
N ALA A 91 0.65 -2.99 -18.98
CA ALA A 91 0.02 -4.30 -18.87
C ALA A 91 1.00 -5.41 -19.20
N LEU A 92 0.94 -6.49 -18.42
CA LEU A 92 1.70 -7.70 -18.65
C LEU A 92 0.71 -8.83 -18.96
N VAL A 93 0.83 -9.44 -20.12
CA VAL A 93 0.03 -10.58 -20.52
C VAL A 93 0.82 -11.84 -20.22
N CYS A 94 0.29 -12.66 -19.31
CA CYS A 94 0.83 -13.97 -18.98
C CYS A 94 -0.11 -15.06 -19.46
N VAL A 95 0.46 -16.19 -19.86
CA VAL A 95 -0.28 -17.42 -20.18
C VAL A 95 0.19 -18.54 -19.27
N THR A 96 -0.70 -19.46 -18.93
CA THR A 96 -0.30 -20.70 -18.28
C THR A 96 0.56 -21.53 -19.23
N ARG A 97 1.48 -22.34 -18.70
CA ARG A 97 2.26 -23.29 -19.51
C ARG A 97 1.37 -24.20 -20.37
N ASP A 98 0.20 -24.55 -19.86
CA ASP A 98 -0.78 -25.40 -20.54
C ASP A 98 -1.59 -24.65 -21.61
N GLY A 99 -1.41 -23.34 -21.74
CA GLY A 99 -2.09 -22.49 -22.72
C GLY A 99 -3.59 -22.29 -22.46
N THR A 100 -4.12 -22.84 -21.38
CA THR A 100 -5.55 -22.88 -21.04
C THR A 100 -6.07 -21.59 -20.41
N GLY A 101 -5.19 -20.79 -19.79
CA GLY A 101 -5.57 -19.56 -19.08
C GLY A 101 -4.73 -18.37 -19.52
N LYS A 102 -5.39 -17.25 -19.84
CA LYS A 102 -4.74 -15.97 -20.11
C LYS A 102 -4.98 -15.03 -18.93
N PHE A 103 -3.90 -14.52 -18.36
CA PHE A 103 -3.92 -13.57 -17.26
C PHE A 103 -3.34 -12.25 -17.72
N VAL A 104 -3.96 -11.14 -17.32
CA VAL A 104 -3.43 -9.80 -17.57
C VAL A 104 -3.16 -9.15 -16.24
N PHE A 105 -1.93 -8.66 -16.05
CA PHE A 105 -1.54 -7.89 -14.87
C PHE A 105 -1.43 -6.42 -15.24
N SER A 106 -1.96 -5.53 -14.43
CA SER A 106 -1.84 -4.08 -14.61
C SER A 106 -1.91 -3.36 -13.27
N PRO A 107 -1.21 -2.23 -13.09
CA PRO A 107 -1.40 -1.37 -11.93
C PRO A 107 -2.76 -0.64 -11.93
N LEU A 108 -3.47 -0.59 -13.07
CA LEU A 108 -4.75 0.06 -13.17
C LEU A 108 -5.85 -0.75 -12.48
N SER A 109 -6.73 -0.07 -11.78
CA SER A 109 -7.91 -0.66 -11.14
C SER A 109 -9.03 -0.96 -12.16
N PRO A 110 -9.96 -1.89 -11.84
CA PRO A 110 -11.10 -2.18 -12.71
C PRO A 110 -11.97 -0.95 -13.03
N THR A 111 -12.05 0.00 -12.09
CA THR A 111 -12.80 1.26 -12.26
C THR A 111 -12.12 2.19 -13.25
N GLU A 112 -10.80 2.31 -13.19
CA GLU A 112 -10.00 3.12 -14.12
C GLU A 112 -10.06 2.55 -15.54
N ILE A 113 -9.99 1.22 -15.67
CA ILE A 113 -10.14 0.54 -16.97
C ILE A 113 -11.54 0.81 -17.55
N ARG A 114 -12.59 0.73 -16.73
CA ARG A 114 -13.97 1.04 -17.18
C ARG A 114 -14.11 2.51 -17.60
N GLN A 115 -13.51 3.43 -16.86
CA GLN A 115 -13.53 4.86 -17.19
C GLN A 115 -12.76 5.16 -18.48
N MET A 116 -11.59 4.52 -18.67
CA MET A 116 -10.80 4.59 -19.90
C MET A 116 -11.60 4.08 -21.10
N ASN A 117 -12.32 2.97 -20.95
CA ASN A 117 -13.20 2.44 -22.00
C ASN A 117 -14.40 3.36 -22.31
N ARG A 118 -14.94 4.09 -21.32
CA ARG A 118 -16.03 5.07 -21.53
C ARG A 118 -15.55 6.35 -22.24
N ASN A 119 -14.33 6.79 -21.95
CA ASN A 119 -13.73 8.00 -22.53
C ASN A 119 -13.15 7.82 -23.95
N ARG A 120 -13.39 6.65 -24.58
CA ARG A 120 -12.94 6.26 -25.93
C ARG A 120 -13.28 7.26 -27.05
N HIS A 121 -14.22 8.19 -26.84
CA HIS A 121 -14.70 9.04 -27.93
C HIS A 121 -13.81 10.23 -28.31
N SER A 122 -12.81 10.66 -27.52
CA SER A 122 -12.14 11.95 -27.77
C SER A 122 -10.61 11.95 -27.94
N ARG A 123 -9.87 10.96 -27.42
CA ARG A 123 -8.38 11.01 -27.43
C ARG A 123 -7.66 9.71 -27.78
N LEU A 124 -8.38 8.59 -27.89
CA LEU A 124 -7.80 7.24 -27.95
C LEU A 124 -8.00 6.50 -29.28
N SER A 125 -8.48 7.18 -30.33
CA SER A 125 -8.45 6.63 -31.70
C SER A 125 -7.02 6.46 -32.26
N GLN A 126 -5.99 6.89 -31.52
CA GLN A 126 -4.57 6.73 -31.88
C GLN A 126 -3.93 5.44 -31.36
N TYR A 127 -4.49 4.79 -30.33
CA TYR A 127 -3.98 3.50 -29.85
C TYR A 127 -4.83 2.40 -30.49
N GLY A 128 -4.30 1.79 -31.56
CA GLY A 128 -4.99 0.76 -32.33
C GLY A 128 -5.54 -0.37 -31.47
N ASP A 129 -6.55 -1.06 -32.01
CA ASP A 129 -7.39 -2.15 -31.47
C ASP A 129 -6.71 -3.35 -30.74
N ARG A 130 -5.45 -3.26 -30.32
CA ARG A 130 -4.64 -4.39 -29.83
C ARG A 130 -4.26 -4.37 -28.36
N HIS A 131 -4.67 -3.37 -27.57
CA HIS A 131 -4.29 -3.32 -26.16
C HIS A 131 -5.10 -4.32 -25.29
N PRO A 132 -4.48 -5.21 -24.51
CA PRO A 132 -5.17 -6.29 -23.79
C PRO A 132 -6.17 -5.78 -22.73
N LEU A 133 -5.89 -4.63 -22.11
CA LEU A 133 -6.81 -3.98 -21.16
C LEU A 133 -8.06 -3.37 -21.82
N LEU A 134 -8.00 -3.09 -23.12
CA LEU A 134 -9.13 -2.57 -23.89
C LEU A 134 -10.01 -3.70 -24.47
N SER A 135 -9.46 -4.91 -24.61
CA SER A 135 -10.16 -6.11 -25.06
C SER A 135 -10.67 -7.01 -23.91
N LEU A 136 -10.71 -6.50 -22.68
CA LEU A 136 -11.23 -7.26 -21.53
C LEU A 136 -12.73 -7.56 -21.73
N PRO A 137 -13.19 -8.81 -21.53
CA PRO A 137 -14.60 -9.19 -21.62
C PRO A 137 -15.43 -8.47 -20.56
N ARG A 138 -16.76 -8.38 -20.76
CA ARG A 138 -17.65 -7.69 -19.80
C ARG A 138 -17.69 -8.36 -18.42
N GLN A 139 -17.36 -9.64 -18.35
CA GLN A 139 -17.26 -10.44 -17.13
C GLN A 139 -15.82 -10.92 -17.01
N PHE A 140 -15.06 -10.38 -16.07
CA PHE A 140 -13.72 -10.84 -15.69
C PHE A 140 -13.65 -10.92 -14.18
N THR A 141 -12.88 -11.86 -13.65
CA THR A 141 -12.50 -11.85 -12.23
C THR A 141 -11.22 -11.02 -12.08
N ALA A 142 -11.27 -10.04 -11.19
CA ALA A 142 -10.15 -9.18 -10.87
C ALA A 142 -9.71 -9.43 -9.44
N HIS A 143 -8.41 -9.57 -9.24
CA HIS A 143 -7.80 -9.77 -7.94
C HIS A 143 -6.76 -8.69 -7.68
N GLU A 144 -6.81 -8.09 -6.49
CA GLU A 144 -5.89 -7.03 -6.08
C GLU A 144 -4.74 -7.59 -5.26
N PHE A 145 -3.53 -7.25 -5.67
CA PHE A 145 -2.31 -7.42 -4.90
C PHE A 145 -1.84 -6.07 -4.38
N SER A 146 -1.76 -5.97 -3.05
CA SER A 146 -1.22 -4.81 -2.35
C SER A 146 -0.39 -5.26 -1.15
N VAL A 147 0.24 -4.30 -0.49
CA VAL A 147 1.01 -4.52 0.76
C VAL A 147 0.18 -5.23 1.84
N LEU A 148 -1.14 -5.02 1.83
CA LEU A 148 -2.05 -5.59 2.82
C LEU A 148 -2.35 -7.08 2.59
N ASN A 149 -2.42 -7.50 1.32
CA ASN A 149 -2.89 -8.84 0.95
C ASN A 149 -1.74 -9.79 0.58
N SER A 150 -0.59 -9.26 0.16
CA SER A 150 0.49 -10.06 -0.44
C SER A 150 1.70 -10.21 0.46
N ASN A 151 2.34 -9.08 0.79
CA ASN A 151 3.55 -9.03 1.60
C ASN A 151 3.81 -7.60 2.08
N ILE A 152 4.45 -7.44 3.24
CA ILE A 152 4.75 -6.13 3.81
C ILE A 152 5.73 -5.31 2.95
N VAL A 153 6.53 -5.96 2.11
CA VAL A 153 7.50 -5.33 1.18
C VAL A 153 7.04 -5.35 -0.28
N PHE A 154 5.77 -5.65 -0.54
CA PHE A 154 5.24 -5.82 -1.90
C PHE A 154 5.44 -4.59 -2.80
N ASP A 155 5.21 -3.40 -2.27
CA ASP A 155 5.47 -2.09 -2.90
C ASP A 155 6.95 -1.85 -3.25
N LEU A 156 7.88 -2.49 -2.54
CA LEU A 156 9.32 -2.41 -2.81
C LEU A 156 9.75 -3.48 -3.82
N GLU A 157 9.17 -4.68 -3.74
CA GLU A 157 9.45 -5.80 -4.65
C GLU A 157 8.82 -5.58 -6.04
N LEU A 158 7.60 -5.03 -6.10
CA LEU A 158 6.82 -4.90 -7.32
C LEU A 158 7.56 -4.09 -8.41
N PRO A 159 8.13 -2.90 -8.14
CA PRO A 159 8.89 -2.17 -9.15
C PRO A 159 10.10 -2.95 -9.66
N LEU A 160 10.83 -3.66 -8.77
CA LEU A 160 12.00 -4.46 -9.14
C LEU A 160 11.60 -5.66 -10.00
N ALA A 161 10.55 -6.38 -9.60
CA ALA A 161 10.01 -7.50 -10.36
C ALA A 161 9.47 -7.01 -11.72
N TRP A 162 8.75 -5.89 -11.75
CA TRP A 162 8.21 -5.33 -12.98
C TRP A 162 9.31 -4.93 -13.97
N GLN A 163 10.37 -4.29 -13.48
CA GLN A 163 11.55 -3.97 -14.29
C GLN A 163 12.22 -5.24 -14.84
N GLY A 164 12.34 -6.28 -14.02
CA GLY A 164 12.88 -7.56 -14.46
C GLY A 164 12.02 -8.28 -15.52
N LEU A 165 10.70 -8.09 -15.49
CA LEU A 165 9.76 -8.71 -16.43
C LEU A 165 9.57 -7.91 -17.74
N THR A 166 9.62 -6.59 -17.67
CA THR A 166 9.29 -5.70 -18.79
C THR A 166 10.48 -4.92 -19.35
N HIS A 167 11.64 -4.95 -18.67
CA HIS A 167 12.83 -4.15 -18.96
C HIS A 167 12.58 -2.63 -18.99
N GLN A 168 11.49 -2.15 -18.38
CA GLN A 168 11.10 -0.75 -18.37
C GLN A 168 11.53 -0.01 -17.10
N GLU A 169 11.62 1.32 -17.21
CA GLU A 169 11.91 2.18 -16.07
C GLU A 169 10.83 2.09 -14.98
N THR A 170 11.33 1.94 -13.75
CA THR A 170 10.54 1.79 -12.53
C THR A 170 9.79 3.07 -12.21
N LEU A 171 8.46 3.01 -12.22
CA LEU A 171 7.62 3.95 -11.47
C LEU A 171 7.23 3.29 -10.15
N GLN A 172 7.00 4.11 -9.12
CA GLN A 172 6.42 3.63 -7.87
C GLN A 172 5.04 3.03 -8.17
N MET A 173 4.91 1.73 -7.94
CA MET A 173 3.66 0.99 -8.04
C MET A 173 3.37 0.42 -6.66
N GLU A 174 2.20 0.76 -6.12
CA GLU A 174 1.78 0.28 -4.79
C GLU A 174 0.82 -0.91 -4.88
N GLN A 175 0.23 -1.10 -6.07
CA GLN A 175 -0.83 -2.07 -6.31
C GLN A 175 -0.64 -2.73 -7.68
N LEU A 176 -1.03 -4.00 -7.75
CA LEU A 176 -1.09 -4.77 -8.99
C LEU A 176 -2.42 -5.51 -9.06
N TRP A 177 -3.12 -5.40 -10.16
CA TRP A 177 -4.36 -6.12 -10.43
C TRP A 177 -4.10 -7.27 -11.38
N MET A 178 -4.64 -8.44 -11.07
CA MET A 178 -4.70 -9.59 -11.97
C MET A 178 -6.11 -9.76 -12.51
N TYR A 179 -6.21 -9.82 -13.82
CA TYR A 179 -7.44 -10.07 -14.57
C TYR A 179 -7.38 -11.45 -15.19
N ASN A 180 -8.31 -12.31 -14.81
CA ASN A 180 -8.48 -13.61 -15.46
C ASN A 180 -9.38 -13.46 -16.69
N LEU A 181 -8.84 -13.83 -17.85
CA LEU A 181 -9.55 -13.92 -19.12
C LEU A 181 -9.90 -15.39 -19.36
N THR A 182 -11.01 -15.84 -18.78
CA THR A 182 -11.65 -17.13 -19.11
C THR A 182 -12.49 -17.03 -20.36
#